data_AF-A0A2W5UUA9-F1
#
_entry.id   AF-A0A2W5UUA9-F1
#
_cell.length_a   1.000
_cell.length_b   1.000
_cell.length_c   1.000
_cell.angle_alpha   90.00
_cell.angle_beta   90.00
_cell.angle_gamma   90.00
#
_symmetry.space_group_name_H-M   'P 1'
#
loop_
_entity.id
_entity.type
_entity.pdbx_description
1 polymer ?
#
loop_
_entity_poly.entity_id
_entity_poly.type
_entity_poly.pdbx_seq_one_letter_code
_entity_poly.pdbx_strand_id
1 'polypeptide(L)'
;MRIWRLSILALLMAATAACDGQKGDRKAEAPTPPTSQAAPAAPPQPAAQPTELVSLAWRPANTNQNLQAFDLEVSGLDVLAVCHVPPGWTINATGAGEGVTELKGQATVGAAYVSLDDMQDIAGLFLVRVRPNEPLAVRGGITTGTYDGDQTEIRATPALLRRETADRCPPPKG
;
A
#
# COMPACT_ATOMS: atom_id res chain seq x y z
N MET A 1 3.20 -8.38 40.01
CA MET A 1 4.54 -9.01 39.89
C MET A 1 4.37 -10.38 39.27
N ARG A 2 4.84 -10.60 38.04
CA ARG A 2 5.10 -11.94 37.50
C ARG A 2 6.15 -11.81 36.40
N ILE A 3 7.36 -12.17 36.79
CA ILE A 3 8.57 -12.25 35.99
C ILE A 3 8.50 -13.57 35.24
N TRP A 4 8.65 -13.59 33.91
CA TRP A 4 9.01 -14.83 33.21
C TRP A 4 10.20 -14.59 32.29
N ARG A 5 11.11 -15.56 32.38
CA ARG A 5 12.52 -15.51 32.04
C ARG A 5 12.79 -16.03 30.63
N LEU A 6 13.77 -15.40 29.99
CA LEU A 6 14.88 -15.97 29.19
C LEU A 6 14.54 -17.14 28.23
N SER A 7 14.53 -16.85 26.93
CA SER A 7 14.77 -17.86 25.89
C SER A 7 16.24 -17.84 25.50
N ILE A 8 16.83 -19.02 25.62
CA ILE A 8 18.24 -19.36 25.49
C ILE A 8 18.61 -19.51 24.01
N LEU A 9 19.71 -18.88 23.60
CA LEU A 9 20.44 -19.18 22.35
C LEU A 9 20.87 -20.66 22.35
N ALA A 10 20.57 -21.39 21.28
CA ALA A 10 21.24 -22.65 20.96
C ALA A 10 21.96 -22.51 19.62
N LEU A 11 23.29 -22.43 19.69
CA LEU A 11 24.24 -22.55 18.58
C LEU A 11 24.89 -23.95 18.65
N LEU A 12 25.24 -24.46 17.47
CA LEU A 12 26.28 -25.47 17.18
C LEU A 12 25.97 -26.94 17.51
N MET A 13 26.07 -27.82 16.50
CA MET A 13 27.35 -28.45 16.11
C MET A 13 27.13 -29.47 14.99
N ALA A 14 28.07 -29.49 14.06
CA ALA A 14 28.24 -30.53 13.05
C ALA A 14 28.64 -31.87 13.69
N ALA A 15 28.23 -32.97 13.09
CA ALA A 15 28.78 -34.30 13.35
C ALA A 15 29.06 -35.00 12.02
N THR A 16 30.34 -35.15 11.69
CA THR A 16 30.84 -36.07 10.66
C THR A 16 31.59 -37.20 11.36
N ALA A 17 31.06 -38.41 11.27
CA ALA A 17 31.73 -39.69 11.52
C ALA A 17 30.84 -40.75 10.82
N ALA A 18 31.30 -41.81 10.16
CA ALA A 18 32.60 -42.44 10.02
C ALA A 18 32.55 -43.31 8.73
N CYS A 19 33.70 -43.75 8.22
CA CYS A 19 34.01 -45.19 8.14
C CYS A 19 35.35 -45.44 7.42
N ASP A 20 36.10 -46.33 8.06
CA ASP A 20 37.41 -46.90 7.77
C ASP A 20 37.60 -47.54 6.39
N GLY A 21 38.87 -47.51 5.95
CA GLY A 21 39.56 -48.68 5.42
C GLY A 21 39.43 -49.00 3.92
N GLN A 22 40.56 -49.01 3.20
CA GLN A 22 41.14 -50.20 2.54
C GLN A 22 42.06 -49.81 1.38
N LYS A 23 43.29 -50.33 1.45
CA LYS A 23 44.39 -50.22 0.48
C LYS A 23 44.15 -51.22 -0.66
N GLY A 24 44.22 -50.79 -1.91
CA GLY A 24 44.13 -51.68 -3.07
C GLY A 24 44.22 -50.93 -4.40
N ASP A 25 45.41 -50.92 -4.99
CA ASP A 25 45.68 -50.44 -6.35
C ASP A 25 44.77 -51.11 -7.39
N ARG A 26 43.94 -50.31 -8.06
CA ARG A 26 43.31 -50.69 -9.33
C ARG A 26 43.11 -49.43 -10.18
N LYS A 27 43.64 -49.47 -11.40
CA LYS A 27 43.58 -48.44 -12.45
C LYS A 27 42.29 -47.60 -12.38
N ALA A 28 42.43 -46.32 -12.10
CA ALA A 28 41.34 -45.35 -12.22
C ALA A 28 41.14 -45.00 -13.70
N GLU A 29 40.14 -45.64 -14.31
CA GLU A 29 39.46 -45.09 -15.48
C GLU A 29 38.80 -43.77 -15.04
N ALA A 30 38.97 -42.71 -15.84
CA ALA A 30 38.49 -41.37 -15.49
C ALA A 30 36.97 -41.39 -15.27
N PRO A 31 36.44 -40.80 -14.18
CA PRO A 31 35.00 -40.74 -13.94
C PRO A 31 34.35 -39.88 -15.02
N THR A 32 33.29 -40.40 -15.64
CA THR A 32 32.37 -39.60 -16.46
C THR A 32 31.87 -38.39 -15.66
N PRO A 33 31.80 -37.18 -16.26
CA PRO A 33 31.27 -36.01 -15.59
C PRO A 33 29.81 -36.27 -15.20
N PRO A 34 29.37 -35.84 -14.00
CA PRO A 34 27.99 -36.03 -13.59
C PRO A 34 27.08 -35.23 -14.52
N THR A 35 26.06 -35.90 -15.03
CA THR A 35 24.95 -35.28 -15.75
C THR A 35 24.39 -34.15 -14.88
N SER A 36 24.47 -32.90 -15.35
CA SER A 36 23.84 -31.77 -14.67
C SER A 36 22.34 -32.05 -14.53
N GLN A 37 21.92 -32.47 -13.34
CA GLN A 37 20.51 -32.48 -12.98
C GLN A 37 20.04 -31.02 -13.04
N ALA A 38 19.19 -30.73 -14.03
CA ALA A 38 18.49 -29.45 -14.10
C ALA A 38 17.77 -29.24 -12.77
N ALA A 39 18.10 -28.14 -12.10
CA ALA A 39 17.45 -27.77 -10.85
C ALA A 39 15.93 -27.69 -11.08
N PRO A 40 15.09 -28.18 -10.14
CA PRO A 40 13.65 -28.06 -10.24
C PRO A 40 13.27 -26.60 -10.47
N ALA A 41 12.44 -26.35 -11.47
CA ALA A 41 11.89 -25.02 -11.72
C ALA A 41 11.19 -24.53 -10.44
N ALA A 42 11.52 -23.32 -10.01
CA ALA A 42 10.85 -22.70 -8.88
C ALA A 42 9.33 -22.61 -9.18
N PRO A 43 8.47 -22.89 -8.19
CA PRO A 43 7.03 -22.76 -8.38
C PRO A 43 6.69 -21.33 -8.81
N PRO A 44 5.70 -21.14 -9.70
CA PRO A 44 5.31 -19.81 -10.15
C PRO A 44 4.90 -18.98 -8.94
N GLN A 45 5.60 -17.86 -8.71
CA GLN A 45 5.20 -16.90 -7.69
C GLN A 45 3.82 -16.35 -8.05
N PRO A 46 2.91 -16.22 -7.07
CA PRO A 46 1.64 -15.52 -7.28
C PRO A 46 1.93 -14.15 -7.88
N ALA A 47 1.24 -13.80 -8.97
CA ALA A 47 1.34 -12.47 -9.55
C ALA A 47 1.07 -11.42 -8.47
N ALA A 48 1.99 -10.46 -8.31
CA ALA A 48 1.80 -9.37 -7.37
C ALA A 48 0.50 -8.64 -7.73
N GLN A 49 -0.37 -8.45 -6.73
CA GLN A 49 -1.60 -7.69 -6.91
C GLN A 49 -1.24 -6.24 -7.28
N PRO A 50 -1.94 -5.63 -8.25
CA PRO A 50 -1.59 -4.29 -8.70
C PRO A 50 -1.83 -3.27 -7.58
N THR A 51 -0.86 -2.38 -7.44
CA THR A 51 -0.92 -1.24 -6.53
C THR A 51 -1.12 0.05 -7.32
N GLU A 52 -1.82 0.99 -6.69
CA GLU A 52 -2.22 2.24 -7.34
C GLU A 52 -2.19 3.40 -6.36
N LEU A 53 -1.93 4.59 -6.87
CA LEU A 53 -2.15 5.85 -6.18
C LEU A 53 -3.57 6.33 -6.42
N VAL A 54 -4.25 6.72 -5.34
CA VAL A 54 -5.59 7.29 -5.35
C VAL A 54 -5.51 8.78 -5.02
N SER A 55 -6.15 9.59 -5.86
CA SER A 55 -6.36 11.03 -5.68
C SER A 55 -7.85 11.34 -5.67
N LEU A 56 -8.23 12.48 -5.09
CA LEU A 56 -9.55 13.05 -5.32
C LEU A 56 -9.56 13.75 -6.70
N ALA A 57 -10.50 13.36 -7.55
CA ALA A 57 -10.72 13.92 -8.89
C ALA A 57 -11.65 15.14 -8.89
N TRP A 58 -11.93 15.71 -7.73
CA TRP A 58 -12.73 16.92 -7.59
C TRP A 58 -11.95 18.15 -8.09
N ARG A 59 -12.68 19.12 -8.63
CA ARG A 59 -12.16 20.44 -8.97
C ARG A 59 -13.17 21.52 -8.56
N PRO A 60 -12.71 22.66 -8.05
CA PRO A 60 -13.58 23.79 -7.81
C PRO A 60 -14.10 24.36 -9.13
N ALA A 61 -15.36 24.78 -9.14
CA ALA A 61 -15.99 25.41 -10.31
C ALA A 61 -15.49 26.83 -10.56
N ASN A 62 -14.96 27.50 -9.53
CA ASN A 62 -14.40 28.85 -9.57
C ASN A 62 -13.47 29.07 -8.37
N THR A 63 -12.78 30.21 -8.33
CA THR A 63 -11.80 30.55 -7.29
C THR A 63 -12.39 30.76 -5.89
N ASN A 64 -13.71 30.93 -5.76
CA ASN A 64 -14.35 31.07 -4.46
C ASN A 64 -14.64 29.70 -3.80
N GLN A 65 -14.59 28.60 -4.56
CA GLN A 65 -14.90 27.28 -4.04
C GLN A 65 -13.65 26.56 -3.53
N ASN A 66 -13.79 25.87 -2.41
CA ASN A 66 -12.73 25.11 -1.79
C ASN A 66 -13.21 23.74 -1.25
N LEU A 67 -12.28 22.79 -1.15
CA LEU A 67 -12.51 21.50 -0.49
C LEU A 67 -12.23 21.64 1.00
N GLN A 68 -13.16 21.17 1.83
CA GLN A 68 -13.08 21.29 3.30
C GLN A 68 -12.96 19.93 3.98
N ALA A 69 -13.62 18.91 3.46
CA ALA A 69 -13.54 17.56 3.99
C ALA A 69 -13.89 16.51 2.94
N PHE A 70 -13.52 15.28 3.22
CA PHE A 70 -14.01 14.08 2.54
C PHE A 70 -14.24 12.97 3.57
N ASP A 71 -15.31 12.22 3.39
CA ASP A 71 -15.65 11.04 4.17
C ASP A 71 -16.19 9.99 3.20
N LEU A 72 -15.36 8.98 2.92
CA LEU A 72 -15.62 7.99 1.88
C LEU A 72 -15.51 6.59 2.45
N GLU A 73 -16.49 5.74 2.14
CA GLU A 73 -16.36 4.30 2.28
C GLU A 73 -16.06 3.70 0.90
N VAL A 74 -14.98 2.96 0.78
CA VAL A 74 -14.50 2.41 -0.49
C VAL A 74 -14.32 0.90 -0.38
N SER A 75 -14.95 0.14 -1.29
CA SER A 75 -14.77 -1.32 -1.39
C SER A 75 -13.93 -1.71 -2.60
N GLY A 76 -13.45 -2.96 -2.65
CA GLY A 76 -12.62 -3.44 -3.77
C GLY A 76 -11.17 -2.98 -3.75
N LEU A 77 -10.72 -2.33 -2.68
CA LEU A 77 -9.33 -1.97 -2.45
C LEU A 77 -8.94 -2.10 -0.98
N ASP A 78 -7.64 -2.25 -0.75
CA ASP A 78 -7.02 -2.16 0.57
C ASP A 78 -6.06 -0.97 0.59
N VAL A 79 -6.18 -0.08 1.57
CA VAL A 79 -5.19 0.98 1.76
C VAL A 79 -3.90 0.39 2.33
N LEU A 80 -2.80 0.63 1.63
CA LEU A 80 -1.45 0.25 2.06
C LEU A 80 -0.77 1.39 2.82
N ALA A 81 -0.99 2.65 2.41
CA ALA A 81 -0.42 3.82 3.07
C ALA A 81 -1.19 5.11 2.74
N VAL A 82 -1.09 6.09 3.64
CA VAL A 82 -1.36 7.51 3.35
C VAL A 82 -0.05 8.11 2.85
N CYS A 83 -0.02 8.56 1.60
CA CYS A 83 1.19 9.02 0.92
C CYS A 83 1.40 10.53 1.02
N HIS A 84 0.31 11.30 1.01
CA HIS A 84 0.38 12.76 1.05
C HIS A 84 -0.76 13.31 1.91
N VAL A 85 -0.42 14.29 2.74
CA VAL A 85 -1.36 15.03 3.57
C VAL A 85 -1.16 16.51 3.25
N PRO A 86 -2.15 17.21 2.70
CA PRO A 86 -2.03 18.63 2.43
C PRO A 86 -1.72 19.41 3.72
N PRO A 87 -1.03 20.56 3.64
CA PRO A 87 -0.77 21.41 4.80
C PRO A 87 -2.07 21.77 5.54
N GLY A 88 -2.08 21.57 6.85
CA GLY A 88 -3.24 21.86 7.71
C GLY A 88 -4.41 20.88 7.59
N TRP A 89 -4.22 19.73 6.93
CA TRP A 89 -5.19 18.64 6.91
C TRP A 89 -4.89 17.57 7.96
N THR A 90 -5.95 16.90 8.40
CA THR A 90 -5.85 15.58 9.02
C THR A 90 -6.45 14.57 8.04
N ILE A 91 -5.72 13.49 7.74
CA ILE A 91 -6.20 12.38 6.91
C ILE A 91 -6.04 11.07 7.67
N ASN A 92 -7.09 10.25 7.67
CA ASN A 92 -7.12 8.92 8.26
C ASN A 92 -7.66 7.91 7.24
N ALA A 93 -7.11 6.69 7.29
CA ALA A 93 -7.64 5.55 6.55
C ALA A 93 -7.77 4.36 7.50
N THR A 94 -8.95 3.73 7.54
CA THR A 94 -9.23 2.55 8.40
C THR A 94 -9.81 1.42 7.55
N GLY A 95 -9.75 0.17 8.02
CA GLY A 95 -10.36 -0.98 7.32
C GLY A 95 -9.41 -1.77 6.40
N ALA A 96 -8.10 -1.64 6.56
CA ALA A 96 -7.12 -2.46 5.83
C ALA A 96 -7.39 -3.97 6.05
N GLY A 97 -7.75 -4.70 5.00
CA GLY A 97 -8.02 -6.14 5.07
C GLY A 97 -9.50 -6.54 5.21
N GLU A 98 -10.42 -5.62 5.48
CA GLU A 98 -11.84 -5.95 5.73
C GLU A 98 -12.75 -5.83 4.49
N GLY A 99 -12.21 -5.41 3.35
CA GLY A 99 -12.96 -5.28 2.09
C GLY A 99 -13.72 -3.96 1.94
N VAL A 100 -13.89 -3.21 3.03
CA VAL A 100 -14.31 -1.82 3.01
C VAL A 100 -13.26 -1.01 3.76
N THR A 101 -12.77 0.04 3.11
CA THR A 101 -11.84 1.01 3.66
C THR A 101 -12.57 2.34 3.84
N GLU A 102 -12.49 2.91 5.03
CA GLU A 102 -12.94 4.27 5.30
C GLU A 102 -11.79 5.25 5.03
N LEU A 103 -12.02 6.26 4.20
CA LEU A 103 -11.08 7.33 3.88
C LEU A 103 -11.66 8.65 4.36
N LYS A 104 -11.01 9.26 5.35
CA LYS A 104 -11.45 10.51 5.95
C LYS A 104 -10.36 11.56 5.84
N GLY A 105 -10.75 12.76 5.50
CA GLY A 105 -9.87 13.91 5.54
C GLY A 105 -10.62 15.18 5.83
N GLN A 106 -9.99 16.07 6.59
CA GLN A 106 -10.59 17.35 6.96
C GLN A 106 -9.52 18.43 7.04
N ALA A 107 -9.82 19.59 6.46
CA ALA A 107 -9.04 20.81 6.61
C ALA A 107 -9.26 21.40 8.01
N THR A 108 -8.19 21.89 8.62
CA THR A 108 -8.30 22.74 9.81
C THR A 108 -9.05 24.02 9.45
N VAL A 109 -10.09 24.33 10.23
CA VAL A 109 -10.98 25.48 10.00
C VAL A 109 -10.18 26.78 9.87
N GLY A 110 -10.46 27.55 8.82
CA GLY A 110 -9.94 28.91 8.63
C GLY A 110 -8.51 29.04 8.10
N ALA A 111 -7.79 27.95 7.79
CA ALA A 111 -6.39 28.06 7.37
C ALA A 111 -5.93 27.10 6.26
N ALA A 112 -6.69 26.04 5.96
CA ALA A 112 -6.15 24.90 5.21
C ALA A 112 -7.07 24.36 4.10
N TYR A 113 -8.01 25.14 3.59
CA TYR A 113 -8.87 24.66 2.52
C TYR A 113 -8.08 24.45 1.22
N VAL A 114 -8.37 23.38 0.47
CA VAL A 114 -7.72 23.16 -0.83
C VAL A 114 -8.49 23.95 -1.88
N SER A 115 -7.83 24.96 -2.43
CA SER A 115 -8.38 25.84 -3.47
C SER A 115 -7.92 25.43 -4.87
N LEU A 116 -8.32 26.17 -5.91
CA LEU A 116 -7.92 25.89 -7.29
C LEU A 116 -6.39 25.85 -7.45
N ASP A 117 -5.66 26.66 -6.70
CA ASP A 117 -4.21 26.78 -6.78
C ASP A 117 -3.48 25.59 -6.12
N ASP A 118 -4.16 24.92 -5.18
CA ASP A 118 -3.61 23.85 -4.35
C ASP A 118 -4.05 22.46 -4.81
N MET A 119 -4.65 22.33 -6.01
CA MET A 119 -5.17 21.06 -6.54
C MET A 119 -4.13 19.94 -6.64
N GLN A 120 -2.84 20.29 -6.65
CA GLN A 120 -1.77 19.30 -6.60
C GLN A 120 -1.72 18.58 -5.25
N ASP A 121 -2.17 19.19 -4.17
CA ASP A 121 -2.02 18.66 -2.81
C ASP A 121 -3.00 17.51 -2.51
N ILE A 122 -4.07 17.39 -3.30
CA ILE A 122 -4.99 16.25 -3.26
C ILE A 122 -4.62 15.14 -4.25
N ALA A 123 -3.46 15.25 -4.91
CA ALA A 123 -2.92 14.21 -5.78
C ALA A 123 -2.14 13.17 -4.98
N GLY A 124 -2.39 11.89 -5.27
CA GLY A 124 -1.65 10.75 -4.70
C GLY A 124 -1.77 10.65 -3.18
N LEU A 125 -2.97 10.84 -2.64
CA LEU A 125 -3.23 10.83 -1.20
C LEU A 125 -2.99 9.44 -0.59
N PHE A 126 -3.37 8.37 -1.29
CA PHE A 126 -3.31 7.01 -0.77
C PHE A 126 -2.61 6.07 -1.74
N LEU A 127 -1.77 5.17 -1.23
CA LEU A 127 -1.33 3.98 -1.96
C LEU A 127 -2.29 2.84 -1.57
N VAL A 128 -2.89 2.21 -2.58
CA VAL A 128 -3.85 1.14 -2.40
C VAL A 128 -3.42 -0.11 -3.16
N ARG A 129 -3.95 -1.25 -2.75
CA ARG A 129 -3.91 -2.51 -3.47
C ARG A 129 -5.30 -2.84 -3.97
N VAL A 130 -5.44 -3.13 -5.25
CA VAL A 130 -6.74 -3.48 -5.82
C VAL A 130 -7.05 -4.94 -5.51
N ARG A 131 -8.26 -5.22 -5.05
CA ARG A 131 -8.71 -6.60 -4.83
C ARG A 131 -9.16 -7.21 -6.16
N PRO A 132 -8.61 -8.38 -6.56
CA PRO A 132 -9.03 -9.03 -7.79
C PRO A 132 -10.49 -9.47 -7.69
N ASN A 133 -11.25 -9.26 -8.76
CA ASN A 133 -12.66 -9.67 -8.91
C ASN A 133 -13.65 -9.00 -7.95
N GLU A 134 -13.26 -7.93 -7.25
CA GLU A 134 -14.17 -7.11 -6.44
C GLU A 134 -14.39 -5.75 -7.12
N PRO A 135 -15.64 -5.35 -7.41
CA PRO A 135 -15.89 -4.07 -8.04
C PRO A 135 -15.58 -2.92 -7.08
N LEU A 136 -14.96 -1.86 -7.60
CA LEU A 136 -14.79 -0.61 -6.87
C LEU A 136 -16.17 0.02 -6.65
N ALA A 137 -16.56 0.18 -5.39
CA ALA A 137 -17.69 1.00 -5.01
C ALA A 137 -17.23 2.10 -4.06
N VAL A 138 -17.87 3.26 -4.16
CA VAL A 138 -17.59 4.43 -3.32
C VAL A 138 -18.91 4.94 -2.77
N ARG A 139 -18.96 5.19 -1.46
CA ARG A 139 -20.07 5.82 -0.74
C ARG A 139 -19.54 7.01 0.07
N GLY A 140 -20.46 7.77 0.66
CA GLY A 140 -20.14 9.01 1.37
C GLY A 140 -20.08 10.21 0.42
N GLY A 141 -19.18 11.15 0.71
CA GLY A 141 -19.12 12.41 -0.01
C GLY A 141 -17.91 13.28 0.30
N ILE A 142 -17.89 14.44 -0.32
CA ILE A 142 -16.98 15.53 -0.02
C ILE A 142 -17.78 16.73 0.47
N THR A 143 -17.21 17.46 1.41
CA THR A 143 -17.73 18.77 1.83
C THR A 143 -16.90 19.82 1.14
N THR A 144 -17.58 20.64 0.35
CA THR A 144 -17.02 21.84 -0.28
C THR A 144 -17.64 23.07 0.37
N GLY A 145 -17.03 24.23 0.18
CA GLY A 145 -17.69 25.47 0.53
C GLY A 145 -17.11 26.68 -0.19
N THR A 146 -17.63 27.85 0.15
CA THR A 146 -17.18 29.14 -0.34
C THR A 146 -16.48 29.93 0.76
N TYR A 147 -15.67 30.92 0.40
CA TYR A 147 -15.08 31.83 1.40
C TYR A 147 -16.13 32.74 2.05
N ASP A 148 -17.32 32.86 1.45
CA ASP A 148 -18.46 33.58 1.99
C ASP A 148 -19.25 32.80 3.06
N GLY A 149 -18.88 31.53 3.29
CA GLY A 149 -19.39 30.70 4.38
C GLY A 149 -20.41 29.64 3.99
N ASP A 150 -20.78 29.52 2.70
CA ASP A 150 -21.66 28.45 2.26
C ASP A 150 -20.92 27.11 2.27
N GLN A 151 -21.64 26.04 2.62
CA GLN A 151 -21.15 24.67 2.50
C GLN A 151 -22.09 23.83 1.65
N THR A 152 -21.52 22.91 0.90
CA THR A 152 -22.27 21.96 0.07
C THR A 152 -21.60 20.61 0.13
N GLU A 153 -22.42 19.59 0.40
CA GLU A 153 -22.02 18.19 0.34
C GLU A 153 -22.26 17.65 -1.07
N ILE A 154 -21.24 17.00 -1.63
CA ILE A 154 -21.31 16.35 -2.94
C ILE A 154 -21.15 14.85 -2.72
N ARG A 155 -22.18 14.10 -3.13
CA ARG A 155 -22.17 12.65 -3.00
C ARG A 155 -21.08 12.03 -3.86
N ALA A 156 -20.33 11.10 -3.27
CA ALA A 156 -19.26 10.41 -3.96
C ALA A 156 -19.80 9.38 -4.96
N THR A 157 -19.04 9.21 -6.05
CA THR A 157 -19.15 8.09 -6.99
C THR A 157 -17.74 7.60 -7.28
N PRO A 158 -17.55 6.43 -7.93
CA PRO A 158 -16.21 6.00 -8.33
C PRO A 158 -15.44 7.03 -9.17
N ALA A 159 -16.13 7.91 -9.91
CA ALA A 159 -15.51 8.97 -10.70
C ALA A 159 -14.82 10.06 -9.84
N LEU A 160 -15.14 10.14 -8.54
CA LEU A 160 -14.45 11.02 -7.61
C LEU A 160 -13.02 10.55 -7.30
N LEU A 161 -12.70 9.28 -7.57
CA LEU A 161 -11.37 8.73 -7.33
C LEU A 161 -10.58 8.63 -8.65
N ARG A 162 -9.53 9.43 -8.78
CA ARG A 162 -8.53 9.24 -9.84
C ARG A 162 -7.51 8.22 -9.38
N ARG A 163 -7.27 7.21 -10.21
CA ARG A 163 -6.38 6.08 -9.94
C ARG A 163 -5.25 6.06 -10.95
N GLU A 164 -4.03 5.83 -10.47
CA GLU A 164 -2.83 5.73 -11.29
C GLU A 164 -1.99 4.55 -10.81
N THR A 165 -1.49 3.72 -11.73
CA THR A 165 -0.61 2.60 -11.36
C THR A 165 0.64 3.11 -10.66
N ALA A 166 0.96 2.53 -9.51
CA ALA A 166 2.11 2.94 -8.72
C ALA A 166 2.52 1.86 -7.72
N ASP A 167 3.82 1.69 -7.55
CA ASP A 167 4.36 0.64 -6.66
C ASP A 167 4.70 1.15 -5.26
N ARG A 168 4.71 2.49 -5.09
CA ARG A 168 5.10 3.17 -3.86
C ARG A 168 4.55 4.60 -3.82
N CYS A 169 4.53 5.18 -2.62
CA CYS A 169 4.25 6.61 -2.46
C CYS A 169 5.29 7.47 -3.20
N PRO A 170 4.89 8.62 -3.77
CA PRO A 170 5.82 9.61 -4.30
C PRO A 170 6.74 10.16 -3.19
N PRO A 171 7.90 10.72 -3.55
CA PRO A 171 8.71 11.49 -2.62
C PRO A 171 7.90 12.67 -2.03
N PRO A 172 8.16 13.08 -0.78
CA PRO A 172 7.55 14.28 -0.20
C PRO A 172 7.81 15.51 -1.08
N LYS A 173 6.80 16.37 -1.24
CA LYS A 173 6.98 17.69 -1.85
C LYS A 173 7.69 18.60 -0.84
N GLY A 174 8.72 19.32 -1.31
CA GLY A 174 9.55 20.21 -0.49
C GLY A 174 8.94 21.58 -0.26
#